data_AF-A0AAV9HWX1-F1
#
_entry.id   AF-A0AAV9HWX1-F1
#
_cell.length_a   1.000
_cell.length_b   1.000
_cell.length_c   1.000
_cell.angle_alpha   90.00
_cell.angle_beta   90.00
_cell.angle_gamma   90.00
#
_symmetry.space_group_name_H-M   'P 1'
#
loop_
_entity.id
_entity.type
_entity.pdbx_description
1 polymer ?
#
loop_
_entity_poly.entity_id
_entity_poly.type
_entity_poly.pdbx_seq_one_letter_code
_entity_poly.pdbx_strand_id
1 'polypeptide(L)'
;LTHRLTMSHLAQNPGAIFSPSIARAAASAAKDWSYIDAWLARKFPNRPSPPDFERNPDTLRALLALASANESADEERSLLFNLESSALAQLSSPPPSTPLQTARHSILSSISDSLTREGSTALTALAQLSLILPAASSSSSSPSTTTSSTTTTLLSALPSEIIKLQLTLDSIEQSLCRLETLTAHLASLTLQHQSLSSSLDQPPRPSSSHSTQDDDGYDGYNDNASDHNNNNNNHHQHSGQLSGYHPPPSLAISNLSAQRRIKSLTAKIPELRDRLSALSVKQQQQQQGSAAGGSVSVEQVREEEEIYLGLVEQKRELDGRLAAFAGLPHDLDAARGELEGLRQELRKAEAERDTVFEGLVERESPKKRVGRG
;
A
#
# COMPACT_ATOMS: atom_id res chain seq x y z
N LEU A 1 66.38 13.24 48.69
CA LEU A 1 65.22 12.94 49.58
C LEU A 1 63.97 12.96 48.69
N THR A 2 63.57 11.79 48.15
CA THR A 2 62.44 10.94 48.64
C THR A 2 61.11 11.38 47.99
N HIS A 3 60.37 10.62 47.18
CA HIS A 3 60.39 9.21 46.81
C HIS A 3 59.79 9.00 45.41
N ARG A 4 60.47 8.21 44.58
CA ARG A 4 59.90 7.45 43.46
C ARG A 4 59.06 6.33 44.10
N LEU A 5 57.74 6.46 44.17
CA LEU A 5 56.81 5.34 44.45
C LEU A 5 56.32 4.81 43.09
N THR A 6 57.05 3.87 42.51
CA THR A 6 56.70 2.43 42.53
C THR A 6 55.49 2.09 41.66
N MET A 7 55.76 1.96 40.36
CA MET A 7 55.06 1.03 39.46
C MET A 7 55.28 -0.41 39.95
N SER A 8 54.67 -0.79 41.07
CA SER A 8 54.83 -2.14 41.64
C SER A 8 53.68 -2.51 42.57
N HIS A 9 52.45 -2.54 42.05
CA HIS A 9 51.34 -3.21 42.74
C HIS A 9 50.45 -4.08 41.83
N LEU A 10 50.84 -4.31 40.57
CA LEU A 10 50.24 -5.39 39.75
C LEU A 10 51.24 -6.51 39.43
N ALA A 11 52.45 -6.44 40.00
CA ALA A 11 53.48 -7.46 39.93
C ALA A 11 53.49 -8.38 41.18
N GLN A 12 52.38 -8.45 41.93
CA GLN A 12 52.23 -9.31 43.11
C GLN A 12 50.98 -10.18 43.00
N ASN A 13 50.89 -10.98 41.93
CA ASN A 13 50.30 -12.32 42.05
C ASN A 13 50.75 -13.24 40.89
N PRO A 14 51.92 -13.90 41.00
CA PRO A 14 52.46 -14.77 39.95
C PRO A 14 51.72 -16.11 39.79
N GLY A 15 50.71 -16.39 40.61
CA GLY A 15 49.93 -17.64 40.58
C GLY A 15 48.63 -17.62 39.77
N ALA A 16 48.13 -16.44 39.36
CA ALA A 16 46.88 -16.31 38.58
C ALA A 16 47.11 -16.28 37.05
N ILE A 17 48.37 -16.31 36.62
CA ILE A 17 48.82 -16.08 35.23
C ILE A 17 48.78 -17.37 34.37
N PHE A 18 48.34 -18.51 34.93
CA PHE A 18 48.40 -19.82 34.25
C PHE A 18 47.08 -20.59 34.29
N SER A 19 45.98 -19.95 33.88
CA SER A 19 44.85 -20.71 33.36
C SER A 19 44.54 -20.21 31.94
N PRO A 20 44.66 -21.05 30.90
CA PRO A 20 44.24 -20.72 29.55
C PRO A 20 42.83 -20.10 29.48
N SER A 21 41.96 -20.47 30.43
CA SER A 21 40.61 -19.93 30.57
C SER A 21 40.59 -18.46 31.01
N ILE A 22 41.42 -18.05 31.96
CA ILE A 22 41.51 -16.66 32.43
C ILE A 22 42.15 -15.78 31.36
N ALA A 23 43.19 -16.27 30.69
CA ALA A 23 43.82 -15.57 29.58
C ALA A 23 42.84 -15.39 28.40
N ARG A 24 42.04 -16.42 28.08
CA ARG A 24 41.00 -16.33 27.04
C ARG A 24 39.90 -15.35 27.43
N ALA A 25 39.47 -15.33 28.68
CA ALA A 25 38.46 -14.38 29.18
C ALA A 25 38.97 -12.92 29.18
N ALA A 26 40.24 -12.70 29.54
CA ALA A 26 40.86 -11.38 29.45
C ALA A 26 41.03 -10.92 27.99
N ALA A 27 41.41 -11.84 27.09
CA ALA A 27 41.52 -11.55 25.66
C ALA A 27 40.15 -11.24 25.02
N SER A 28 39.08 -11.95 25.39
CA SER A 28 37.73 -11.64 24.92
C SER A 28 37.25 -10.30 25.45
N ALA A 29 37.46 -10.00 26.74
CA ALA A 29 37.11 -8.72 27.31
C ALA A 29 37.87 -7.55 26.64
N ALA A 30 39.16 -7.73 26.31
CA ALA A 30 39.92 -6.72 25.57
C ALA A 30 39.36 -6.48 24.16
N LYS A 31 38.91 -7.54 23.47
CA LYS A 31 38.23 -7.41 22.17
C LYS A 31 36.90 -6.65 22.29
N ASP A 32 36.10 -6.98 23.29
CA ASP A 32 34.81 -6.33 23.52
C ASP A 32 34.97 -4.83 23.83
N TRP A 33 36.01 -4.46 24.60
CA TRP A 33 36.38 -3.06 24.81
C TRP A 33 36.78 -2.35 23.52
N SER A 34 37.56 -3.00 22.64
CA SER A 34 37.92 -2.39 21.35
C SER A 34 36.71 -2.16 20.44
N TYR A 35 35.71 -3.04 20.50
CA TYR A 35 34.45 -2.88 19.78
C TYR A 35 33.65 -1.69 20.33
N ILE A 36 33.52 -1.58 21.66
CA ILE A 36 32.84 -0.45 22.31
C ILE A 36 33.55 0.86 21.99
N ASP A 37 34.88 0.91 22.05
CA ASP A 37 35.67 2.12 21.76
C ASP A 37 35.46 2.59 20.30
N ALA A 38 35.44 1.66 19.33
CA ALA A 38 35.12 1.97 17.94
C ALA A 38 33.65 2.42 17.76
N TRP A 39 32.73 1.79 18.47
CA TRP A 39 31.30 2.12 18.45
C TRP A 39 31.03 3.51 19.05
N LEU A 40 31.67 3.86 20.17
CA LEU A 40 31.61 5.19 20.78
C LEU A 40 32.24 6.25 19.88
N ALA A 41 33.39 5.97 19.25
CA ALA A 41 34.01 6.89 18.30
C ALA A 41 33.08 7.20 17.10
N ARG A 42 32.32 6.21 16.64
CA ARG A 42 31.29 6.40 15.59
C ARG A 42 30.11 7.24 16.07
N LYS A 43 29.62 7.05 17.30
CA LYS A 43 28.47 7.80 17.85
C LYS A 43 28.84 9.24 18.25
N PHE A 44 30.12 9.53 18.53
CA PHE A 44 30.60 10.85 18.91
C PHE A 44 31.69 11.39 17.95
N PRO A 45 31.38 11.67 16.67
CA PRO A 45 32.38 12.08 15.68
C PRO A 45 33.05 13.43 15.99
N ASN A 46 32.41 14.28 16.81
CA ASN A 46 32.89 15.61 17.17
C ASN A 46 33.63 15.66 18.52
N ARG A 47 33.89 14.50 19.15
CA ARG A 47 34.69 14.42 20.38
C ARG A 47 35.88 13.49 20.18
N PRO A 48 37.11 13.95 20.47
CA PRO A 48 38.32 13.14 20.26
C PRO A 48 38.44 11.95 21.22
N SER A 49 37.71 11.94 22.33
CA SER A 49 37.58 10.79 23.23
C SER A 49 36.17 10.76 23.87
N PRO A 50 35.62 9.56 24.13
CA PRO A 50 34.43 9.44 24.96
C PRO A 50 34.70 9.98 26.36
N PRO A 51 33.66 10.38 27.12
CA PRO A 51 33.81 10.77 28.52
C PRO A 51 34.55 9.70 29.32
N ASP A 52 35.39 10.09 30.28
CA ASP A 52 36.09 9.12 31.11
C ASP A 52 35.08 8.35 31.97
N PHE A 53 35.11 7.03 31.90
CA PHE A 53 34.28 6.14 32.72
C PHE A 53 35.11 4.96 33.22
N GLU A 54 34.69 4.39 34.35
CA GLU A 54 35.35 3.23 34.94
C GLU A 54 35.17 2.00 34.05
N ARG A 55 36.28 1.39 33.61
CA ARG A 55 36.27 0.16 32.80
C ARG A 55 36.07 -1.07 33.70
N ASN A 56 34.84 -1.25 34.17
CA ASN A 56 34.41 -2.39 34.99
C ASN A 56 33.65 -3.43 34.10
N PRO A 57 33.75 -4.76 34.33
CA PRO A 57 32.95 -5.75 33.61
C PRO A 57 31.44 -5.47 33.55
N ASP A 58 30.86 -4.84 34.58
CA ASP A 58 29.44 -4.46 34.57
C ASP A 58 29.16 -3.34 33.56
N THR A 59 30.07 -2.36 33.46
CA THR A 59 29.98 -1.30 32.45
C THR A 59 30.16 -1.84 31.03
N LEU A 60 31.04 -2.83 30.83
CA LEU A 60 31.20 -3.51 29.56
C LEU A 60 29.90 -4.20 29.13
N ARG A 61 29.27 -4.95 30.04
CA ARG A 61 27.99 -5.62 29.76
C ARG A 61 26.89 -4.62 29.41
N ALA A 62 26.78 -3.52 30.16
CA ALA A 62 25.81 -2.46 29.89
C ALA A 62 26.05 -1.79 28.54
N LEU A 63 27.31 -1.47 28.20
CA LEU A 63 27.66 -0.84 26.94
C LEU A 63 27.50 -1.78 25.74
N LEU A 64 27.79 -3.07 25.88
CA LEU A 64 27.49 -4.07 24.84
C LEU A 64 25.99 -4.21 24.61
N ALA A 65 25.19 -4.31 25.67
CA ALA A 65 23.73 -4.39 25.55
C ALA A 65 23.15 -3.14 24.89
N LEU A 66 23.70 -1.97 25.22
CA LEU A 66 23.30 -0.69 24.63
C LEU A 66 23.75 -0.60 23.16
N ALA A 67 24.97 -1.04 22.84
CA ALA A 67 25.46 -1.09 21.46
C ALA A 67 24.58 -1.99 20.60
N SER A 68 24.25 -3.19 21.06
CA SER A 68 23.35 -4.11 20.35
C SER A 68 21.94 -3.56 20.23
N ALA A 69 21.39 -2.93 21.29
CA ALA A 69 20.07 -2.32 21.24
C ALA A 69 19.99 -1.12 20.27
N ASN A 70 21.07 -0.35 20.18
CA ASN A 70 21.16 0.74 19.21
C ASN A 70 21.30 0.20 17.78
N GLU A 71 22.06 -0.87 17.56
CA GLU A 71 22.13 -1.51 16.24
C GLU A 71 20.77 -2.08 15.82
N SER A 72 20.04 -2.76 16.70
CA SER A 72 18.68 -3.22 16.40
C SER A 72 17.71 -2.06 16.13
N ALA A 73 17.81 -0.96 16.89
CA ALA A 73 16.95 0.20 16.66
C ALA A 73 17.29 0.93 15.34
N ASP A 74 18.58 0.98 14.97
CA ASP A 74 19.03 1.54 13.70
C ASP A 74 18.57 0.65 12.52
N GLU A 75 18.59 -0.68 12.67
CA GLU A 75 18.01 -1.64 11.73
C GLU A 75 16.50 -1.43 11.56
N GLU A 76 15.74 -1.36 12.66
CA GLU A 76 14.29 -1.10 12.62
C GLU A 76 13.96 0.21 11.91
N ARG A 77 14.69 1.30 12.21
CA ARG A 77 14.51 2.58 11.51
C ARG A 77 14.80 2.47 10.03
N SER A 78 15.84 1.72 9.65
CA SER A 78 16.17 1.52 8.23
C SER A 78 15.06 0.74 7.51
N LEU A 79 14.47 -0.26 8.17
CA LEU A 79 13.34 -1.03 7.63
C LEU A 79 12.09 -0.17 7.50
N LEU A 80 11.77 0.65 8.50
CA LEU A 80 10.65 1.59 8.44
C LEU A 80 10.82 2.60 7.32
N PHE A 81 12.01 3.18 7.17
CA PHE A 81 12.32 4.10 6.08
C PHE A 81 12.18 3.43 4.69
N ASN A 82 12.67 2.20 4.55
CA ASN A 82 12.54 1.44 3.31
C ASN A 82 11.07 1.07 3.00
N LEU A 83 10.30 0.70 4.03
CA LEU A 83 8.88 0.43 3.89
C LEU A 83 8.13 1.70 3.49
N GLU A 84 8.35 2.80 4.20
CA GLU A 84 7.71 4.08 3.91
C GLU A 84 8.06 4.56 2.49
N SER A 85 9.34 4.55 2.11
CA SER A 85 9.74 4.91 0.75
C SER A 85 9.16 3.98 -0.31
N SER A 86 9.06 2.67 -0.05
CA SER A 86 8.41 1.72 -0.96
C SER A 86 6.90 1.96 -1.06
N ALA A 87 6.23 2.23 0.07
CA ALA A 87 4.80 2.54 0.12
C ALA A 87 4.49 3.84 -0.60
N LEU A 88 5.31 4.89 -0.39
CA LEU A 88 5.23 6.14 -1.13
C LEU A 88 5.50 5.92 -2.62
N ALA A 89 6.47 5.09 -2.99
CA ALA A 89 6.72 4.75 -4.39
C ALA A 89 5.53 4.01 -5.02
N GLN A 90 4.85 3.13 -4.28
CA GLN A 90 3.65 2.43 -4.77
C GLN A 90 2.44 3.37 -4.90
N LEU A 91 2.25 4.30 -3.97
CA LEU A 91 1.18 5.32 -4.06
C LEU A 91 1.48 6.37 -5.15
N SER A 92 2.76 6.71 -5.33
CA SER A 92 3.21 7.62 -6.38
C SER A 92 3.26 6.94 -7.75
N SER A 93 3.40 5.62 -7.80
CA SER A 93 3.30 4.86 -9.05
C SER A 93 1.85 4.93 -9.50
N PRO A 94 1.56 5.57 -10.65
CA PRO A 94 0.22 5.53 -11.18
C PRO A 94 -0.17 4.07 -11.40
N PRO A 95 -1.37 3.62 -10.97
CA PRO A 95 -1.85 2.30 -11.36
C PRO A 95 -1.87 2.21 -12.89
N PRO A 96 -1.78 1.01 -13.49
CA PRO A 96 -1.95 0.87 -14.94
C PRO A 96 -3.30 1.47 -15.32
N SER A 97 -3.26 2.67 -15.88
CA SER A 97 -4.45 3.48 -16.13
C SER A 97 -5.25 2.78 -17.22
N THR A 98 -6.40 2.23 -16.85
CA THR A 98 -7.38 1.82 -17.84
C THR A 98 -7.77 3.04 -18.67
N PRO A 99 -8.10 2.90 -19.96
CA PRO A 99 -8.54 4.03 -20.79
C PRO A 99 -9.71 4.79 -20.15
N LEU A 100 -10.56 4.08 -19.40
CA LEU A 100 -11.65 4.66 -18.60
C LEU A 100 -11.13 5.57 -17.47
N GLN A 101 -10.07 5.18 -16.77
CA GLN A 101 -9.49 5.97 -15.68
C GLN A 101 -8.78 7.22 -16.19
N THR A 102 -8.15 7.14 -17.36
CA THR A 102 -7.60 8.30 -18.07
C THR A 102 -8.70 9.26 -18.52
N ALA A 103 -9.79 8.74 -19.10
CA ALA A 103 -10.95 9.56 -19.47
C ALA A 103 -11.59 10.22 -18.24
N ARG A 104 -11.74 9.48 -17.14
CA ARG A 104 -12.21 10.01 -15.85
C ARG A 104 -11.30 11.12 -15.33
N HIS A 105 -9.98 10.94 -15.37
CA HIS A 105 -9.02 11.96 -14.92
C HIS A 105 -9.10 13.22 -15.80
N SER A 106 -9.26 13.06 -17.12
CA SER A 106 -9.45 14.19 -18.04
C SER A 106 -10.75 14.96 -17.76
N ILE A 107 -11.86 14.24 -17.53
CA ILE A 107 -13.15 14.85 -17.17
C ILE A 107 -13.05 15.57 -15.82
N LEU A 108 -12.49 14.93 -14.80
CA LEU A 108 -12.33 15.54 -13.48
C LEU A 108 -11.39 16.75 -13.50
N SER A 109 -10.33 16.72 -14.33
CA SER A 109 -9.45 17.88 -14.56
C SER A 109 -10.20 19.00 -15.27
N SER A 110 -11.00 18.70 -16.29
CA SER A 110 -11.82 19.71 -16.97
C SER A 110 -12.87 20.31 -16.04
N ILE A 111 -13.44 19.51 -15.13
CA ILE A 111 -14.37 19.98 -14.08
C ILE A 111 -13.62 20.83 -13.04
N SER A 112 -12.41 20.45 -12.63
CA SER A 112 -11.62 21.28 -11.70
C SER A 112 -11.20 22.61 -12.31
N ASP A 113 -10.86 22.61 -13.60
CA ASP A 113 -10.42 23.81 -14.32
C ASP A 113 -11.58 24.76 -14.65
N SER A 114 -12.81 24.23 -14.73
CA SER A 114 -14.04 25.01 -14.91
C SER A 114 -14.68 25.47 -13.59
N LEU A 115 -14.16 25.03 -12.45
CA LEU A 115 -14.66 25.44 -11.15
C LEU A 115 -14.22 26.88 -10.82
N THR A 116 -15.17 27.72 -10.41
CA THR A 116 -14.85 29.07 -9.92
C THR A 116 -14.05 29.01 -8.62
N ARG A 117 -13.37 30.11 -8.28
CA ARG A 117 -12.61 30.24 -7.03
C ARG A 117 -13.48 30.03 -5.78
N GLU A 118 -14.76 30.39 -5.86
CA GLU A 118 -15.76 30.15 -4.82
C GLU A 118 -16.14 28.66 -4.74
N GLY A 119 -16.33 28.00 -5.88
CA GLY A 119 -16.60 26.55 -5.93
C GLY A 119 -15.44 25.71 -5.38
N SER A 120 -14.19 26.06 -5.71
CA SER A 120 -13.02 25.33 -5.22
C SER A 120 -12.79 25.53 -3.72
N THR A 121 -13.03 26.75 -3.20
CA THR A 121 -12.94 27.03 -1.75
C THR A 121 -14.04 26.34 -0.97
N ALA A 122 -15.27 26.29 -1.47
CA ALA A 122 -16.36 25.54 -0.87
C ALA A 122 -16.09 24.02 -0.81
N LEU A 123 -15.60 23.44 -1.92
CA LEU A 123 -15.25 22.01 -1.98
C LEU A 123 -14.08 21.68 -1.05
N THR A 124 -13.06 22.53 -0.99
CA THR A 124 -11.94 22.37 -0.05
C THR A 124 -12.41 22.45 1.41
N ALA A 125 -13.31 23.38 1.74
CA ALA A 125 -13.88 23.49 3.08
C ALA A 125 -14.70 22.24 3.46
N LEU A 126 -15.48 21.68 2.52
CA LEU A 126 -16.22 20.43 2.74
C LEU A 126 -15.28 19.22 2.96
N ALA A 127 -14.19 19.13 2.19
CA ALA A 127 -13.19 18.08 2.37
C ALA A 127 -12.44 18.21 3.71
N GLN A 128 -12.17 19.43 4.16
CA GLN A 128 -11.57 19.67 5.47
C GLN A 128 -12.55 19.34 6.60
N LEU A 129 -13.84 19.69 6.45
CA LEU A 129 -14.89 19.36 7.42
C LEU A 129 -15.14 17.85 7.52
N SER A 130 -15.01 17.10 6.43
CA SER A 130 -15.11 15.63 6.48
C SER A 130 -13.93 14.99 7.20
N LEU A 131 -12.74 15.58 7.11
CA LEU A 131 -11.56 15.14 7.85
C LEU A 131 -11.65 15.47 9.36
N ILE A 132 -12.28 16.59 9.69
CA ILE A 132 -12.60 17.03 11.07
C ILE A 132 -13.74 16.20 11.67
N LEU A 133 -14.39 15.33 10.88
CA LEU A 133 -15.41 14.40 11.34
C LEU A 133 -14.82 12.98 11.50
N PRO A 134 -14.01 12.71 12.55
CA PRO A 134 -13.53 11.36 12.80
C PRO A 134 -14.69 10.48 13.31
N ALA A 135 -14.95 9.41 12.55
CA ALA A 135 -15.29 8.08 13.03
C ALA A 135 -16.30 7.96 14.20
N ALA A 136 -17.60 7.94 13.89
CA ALA A 136 -18.59 7.26 14.73
C ALA A 136 -18.93 5.82 14.23
N SER A 137 -18.21 5.31 13.22
CA SER A 137 -18.51 4.00 12.61
C SER A 137 -17.39 2.95 12.75
N SER A 138 -16.29 3.23 13.45
CA SER A 138 -15.18 2.27 13.59
C SER A 138 -14.54 2.28 14.98
N SER A 139 -15.31 1.91 16.01
CA SER A 139 -14.81 1.28 17.24
C SER A 139 -15.97 0.98 18.20
N SER A 140 -16.70 -0.10 17.96
CA SER A 140 -17.57 -0.68 19.00
C SER A 140 -16.72 -1.54 19.94
N SER A 141 -16.08 -0.93 20.92
CA SER A 141 -15.77 -1.59 22.19
C SER A 141 -15.92 -0.60 23.35
N SER A 142 -17.07 -0.78 24.01
CA SER A 142 -17.44 -0.36 25.37
C SER A 142 -18.07 1.03 25.62
N PRO A 143 -19.12 1.10 26.47
CA PRO A 143 -19.95 2.28 26.66
C PRO A 143 -19.70 2.98 28.01
N SER A 144 -19.67 4.31 27.99
CA SER A 144 -19.92 5.26 29.10
C SER A 144 -19.20 6.57 28.71
N THR A 145 -19.79 7.76 28.65
CA THR A 145 -20.65 8.39 29.65
C THR A 145 -21.34 9.60 29.00
N THR A 146 -22.64 9.67 29.21
CA THR A 146 -23.57 10.82 29.21
C THR A 146 -22.93 12.22 29.09
N THR A 147 -22.99 12.85 27.90
CA THR A 147 -23.20 14.32 27.69
C THR A 147 -23.28 14.77 26.21
N SER A 148 -23.11 13.92 25.20
CA SER A 148 -22.99 14.37 23.79
C SER A 148 -24.29 14.47 22.97
N SER A 149 -25.47 14.32 23.59
CA SER A 149 -26.71 14.10 22.83
C SER A 149 -27.28 15.32 22.10
N THR A 150 -26.87 16.55 22.43
CA THR A 150 -27.44 17.78 21.84
C THR A 150 -26.60 18.37 20.70
N THR A 151 -25.30 18.06 20.65
CA THR A 151 -24.42 18.53 19.56
C THR A 151 -24.49 17.63 18.32
N THR A 152 -24.82 16.34 18.49
CA THR A 152 -24.97 15.39 17.37
C THR A 152 -26.18 15.69 16.47
N THR A 153 -27.27 16.27 17.01
CA THR A 153 -28.48 16.56 16.22
C THR A 153 -28.36 17.86 15.41
N LEU A 154 -27.62 18.85 15.91
CA LEU A 154 -27.37 20.10 15.19
C LEU A 154 -26.31 19.94 14.07
N LEU A 155 -25.36 19.01 14.23
CA LEU A 155 -24.30 18.76 13.25
C LEU A 155 -24.77 18.00 12.00
N SER A 156 -25.83 17.19 12.08
CA SER A 156 -26.39 16.50 10.92
C SER A 156 -27.39 17.35 10.12
N ALA A 157 -27.98 18.36 10.76
CA ALA A 157 -28.97 19.23 10.13
C ALA A 157 -28.34 20.33 9.26
N LEU A 158 -27.17 20.85 9.66
CA LEU A 158 -26.48 21.95 8.98
C LEU A 158 -26.20 21.69 7.49
N PRO A 159 -25.62 20.55 7.07
CA PRO A 159 -25.43 20.26 5.65
C PRO A 159 -26.76 20.14 4.89
N SER A 160 -27.83 19.63 5.51
CA SER A 160 -29.15 19.56 4.89
C SER A 160 -29.78 20.93 4.68
N GLU A 161 -29.57 21.87 5.60
CA GLU A 161 -30.05 23.25 5.47
C GLU A 161 -29.24 24.03 4.43
N ILE A 162 -27.93 23.79 4.32
CA ILE A 162 -27.11 24.38 3.25
C ILE A 162 -27.59 23.92 1.87
N ILE A 163 -27.88 22.62 1.71
CA ILE A 163 -28.38 22.10 0.43
C ILE A 163 -29.75 22.71 0.10
N LYS A 164 -30.65 22.84 1.08
CA LYS A 164 -31.95 23.49 0.87
C LYS A 164 -31.79 24.95 0.45
N LEU A 165 -30.92 25.70 1.13
CA LEU A 165 -30.66 27.10 0.78
C LEU A 165 -30.07 27.24 -0.63
N GLN A 166 -29.16 26.36 -1.02
CA GLN A 166 -28.61 26.34 -2.38
C GLN A 166 -29.70 26.05 -3.42
N LEU A 167 -30.57 25.08 -3.15
CA LEU A 167 -31.70 24.74 -4.03
C LEU A 167 -32.68 25.92 -4.17
N THR A 168 -32.90 26.68 -3.10
CA THR A 168 -33.72 27.90 -3.18
C THR A 168 -33.06 29.01 -3.96
N LEU A 169 -31.74 29.16 -3.87
CA LEU A 169 -30.99 30.16 -4.64
C LEU A 169 -31.06 29.85 -6.14
N ASP A 170 -30.76 28.60 -6.53
CA ASP A 170 -30.81 28.15 -7.92
C ASP A 170 -32.22 28.32 -8.52
N SER A 171 -33.27 28.04 -7.72
CA SER A 171 -34.66 28.27 -8.13
C SER A 171 -34.98 29.75 -8.35
N ILE A 172 -34.44 30.65 -7.52
CA ILE A 172 -34.65 32.09 -7.66
C ILE A 172 -33.91 32.59 -8.91
N GLU A 173 -32.68 32.16 -9.14
CA GLU A 173 -31.92 32.51 -10.35
C GLU A 173 -32.63 32.06 -11.62
N GLN A 174 -33.14 30.82 -11.66
CA GLN A 174 -33.95 30.33 -12.78
C GLN A 174 -35.20 31.19 -13.01
N SER A 175 -35.87 31.60 -11.92
CA SER A 175 -37.03 32.48 -12.02
C SER A 175 -36.67 33.86 -12.58
N LEU A 176 -35.49 34.39 -12.25
CA LEU A 176 -34.98 35.66 -12.75
C LEU A 176 -34.67 35.57 -14.24
N CYS A 177 -33.96 34.54 -14.70
CA CYS A 177 -33.72 34.32 -16.13
C CYS A 177 -35.02 34.17 -16.93
N ARG A 178 -36.04 33.50 -16.36
CA ARG A 178 -37.37 33.41 -16.98
C ARG A 178 -38.06 34.77 -17.07
N LEU A 179 -37.93 35.61 -16.04
CA LEU A 179 -38.47 36.96 -16.07
C LEU A 179 -37.75 37.83 -17.11
N GLU A 180 -36.43 37.76 -17.20
CA GLU A 180 -35.66 38.49 -18.21
C GLU A 180 -36.06 38.10 -19.63
N THR A 181 -36.19 36.80 -19.92
CA THR A 181 -36.65 36.33 -21.24
C THR A 181 -38.06 36.80 -21.57
N LEU A 182 -38.98 36.79 -20.60
CA LEU A 182 -40.33 37.33 -20.79
C LEU A 182 -40.32 38.85 -21.01
N THR A 183 -39.49 39.60 -20.28
CA THR A 183 -39.37 41.06 -20.49
C THR A 183 -38.81 41.39 -21.86
N ALA A 184 -37.81 40.64 -22.34
CA ALA A 184 -37.26 40.81 -23.68
C ALA A 184 -38.31 40.47 -24.76
N HIS A 185 -39.11 39.42 -24.56
CA HIS A 185 -40.19 39.06 -25.47
C HIS A 185 -41.33 40.09 -25.49
N LEU A 186 -41.68 40.66 -24.33
CA LEU A 186 -42.65 41.75 -24.29
C LEU A 186 -42.11 43.00 -25.00
N ALA A 187 -40.83 43.33 -24.80
CA ALA A 187 -40.19 44.42 -25.52
C ALA A 187 -40.20 44.18 -27.04
N SER A 188 -39.88 42.97 -27.51
CA SER A 188 -39.93 42.65 -28.94
C SER A 188 -41.35 42.71 -29.51
N LEU A 189 -42.36 42.21 -28.77
CA LEU A 189 -43.77 42.34 -29.16
C LEU A 189 -44.21 43.80 -29.24
N THR A 190 -43.79 44.65 -28.30
CA THR A 190 -44.11 46.08 -28.34
C THR A 190 -43.49 46.76 -29.57
N LEU A 191 -42.25 46.42 -29.92
CA LEU A 191 -41.60 46.92 -31.13
C LEU A 191 -42.26 46.40 -32.41
N GLN A 192 -42.67 45.12 -32.43
CA GLN A 192 -43.39 44.54 -33.56
C GLN A 192 -44.77 45.18 -33.74
N HIS A 193 -45.49 45.46 -32.65
CA HIS A 193 -46.76 46.18 -32.73
C HIS A 193 -46.54 47.62 -33.23
N GLN A 194 -45.46 48.28 -32.80
CA GLN A 194 -45.10 49.61 -33.28
C GLN A 194 -44.75 49.60 -34.77
N SER A 195 -44.02 48.59 -35.26
CA SER A 195 -43.68 48.46 -36.68
C SER A 195 -44.88 48.08 -37.55
N LEU A 196 -45.78 47.22 -37.06
CA LEU A 196 -47.05 46.94 -37.73
C LEU A 196 -47.92 48.19 -37.79
N SER A 197 -48.00 48.97 -36.70
CA SER A 197 -48.75 50.23 -36.68
C SER A 197 -48.16 51.26 -37.65
N SER A 198 -46.84 51.37 -37.75
CA SER A 198 -46.19 52.30 -38.69
C SER A 198 -46.27 51.82 -40.15
N SER A 199 -46.31 50.51 -40.38
CA SER A 199 -46.54 49.91 -41.70
C SER A 199 -47.98 50.11 -42.17
N LEU A 200 -48.96 50.05 -41.27
CA LEU A 200 -50.36 50.35 -41.59
C LEU A 200 -50.58 51.83 -41.96
N ASP A 201 -49.72 52.72 -41.45
CA ASP A 201 -49.73 54.16 -41.73
C ASP A 201 -48.94 54.54 -43.00
N GLN A 202 -48.29 53.57 -43.69
CA GLN A 202 -47.51 53.81 -44.91
C GLN A 202 -48.33 53.62 -46.20
N PRO A 203 -48.34 54.60 -47.13
CA PRO A 203 -48.97 54.42 -48.45
C PRO A 203 -48.14 53.46 -49.34
N PRO A 204 -48.79 52.69 -50.25
CA PRO A 204 -48.18 51.54 -50.91
C PRO A 204 -47.10 51.94 -51.94
N ARG A 205 -46.02 51.15 -52.02
CA ARG A 205 -45.00 51.22 -53.08
C ARG A 205 -44.78 49.86 -53.77
N PRO A 206 -44.49 49.84 -55.09
CA PRO A 206 -44.39 48.62 -55.90
C PRO A 206 -43.03 47.89 -55.82
N SER A 207 -43.09 46.57 -56.02
CA SER A 207 -42.02 45.56 -55.89
C SER A 207 -41.16 45.35 -57.15
N SER A 208 -39.87 45.02 -56.99
CA SER A 208 -39.00 44.47 -58.05
C SER A 208 -38.21 43.23 -57.58
N SER A 209 -37.93 42.36 -58.56
CA SER A 209 -37.57 40.93 -58.50
C SER A 209 -36.13 40.61 -58.96
N HIS A 210 -35.69 39.36 -58.66
CA HIS A 210 -34.74 38.51 -59.43
C HIS A 210 -33.22 38.86 -59.30
N SER A 211 -32.24 37.94 -59.27
CA SER A 211 -32.03 36.71 -60.07
C SER A 211 -30.99 35.72 -59.46
N THR A 212 -30.95 34.52 -60.04
CA THR A 212 -30.04 33.35 -59.94
C THR A 212 -28.63 33.56 -60.55
N GLN A 213 -27.65 32.67 -60.29
CA GLN A 213 -26.89 31.88 -61.31
C GLN A 213 -25.76 30.98 -60.72
N ASP A 214 -25.66 29.79 -61.33
CA ASP A 214 -24.72 28.64 -61.40
C ASP A 214 -23.19 28.89 -61.43
N ASP A 215 -22.36 27.83 -61.18
CA ASP A 215 -21.28 27.36 -62.10
C ASP A 215 -20.66 25.99 -61.70
N ASP A 216 -20.27 25.20 -62.72
CA ASP A 216 -19.74 23.82 -62.71
C ASP A 216 -18.20 23.74 -62.86
N GLY A 217 -17.56 22.57 -62.62
CA GLY A 217 -16.18 22.31 -63.12
C GLY A 217 -15.40 21.07 -62.63
N TYR A 218 -15.48 19.98 -63.43
CA TYR A 218 -14.43 19.03 -63.94
C TYR A 218 -12.94 19.26 -63.51
N ASP A 219 -11.95 18.35 -63.46
CA ASP A 219 -11.68 16.91 -63.69
C ASP A 219 -10.16 16.68 -63.35
N GLY A 220 -9.67 15.44 -63.21
CA GLY A 220 -8.23 15.16 -63.49
C GLY A 220 -7.49 14.09 -62.68
N TYR A 221 -7.22 12.95 -63.33
CA TYR A 221 -6.43 11.77 -62.94
C TYR A 221 -4.94 12.04 -62.60
N ASN A 222 -4.29 11.22 -61.74
CA ASN A 222 -3.60 9.96 -62.13
C ASN A 222 -2.46 9.50 -61.16
N ASP A 223 -2.30 8.19 -61.15
CA ASP A 223 -1.30 7.27 -60.56
C ASP A 223 0.19 7.70 -60.51
N ASN A 224 0.96 7.21 -59.53
CA ASN A 224 1.81 6.01 -59.69
C ASN A 224 2.66 5.64 -58.44
N ALA A 225 2.91 4.34 -58.30
CA ALA A 225 3.73 3.69 -57.28
C ALA A 225 5.24 3.65 -57.62
N SER A 226 6.11 3.41 -56.62
CA SER A 226 7.16 2.36 -56.63
C SER A 226 8.11 2.42 -55.42
N ASP A 227 8.36 1.23 -54.85
CA ASP A 227 9.38 0.87 -53.85
C ASP A 227 10.82 1.05 -54.33
N HIS A 228 11.76 1.32 -53.39
CA HIS A 228 13.20 0.97 -53.51
C HIS A 228 13.80 0.56 -52.15
N ASN A 229 14.51 -0.56 -52.16
CA ASN A 229 15.26 -1.22 -51.10
C ASN A 229 16.76 -0.82 -51.16
N ASN A 230 17.47 -0.70 -50.04
CA ASN A 230 18.95 -0.56 -50.04
C ASN A 230 19.64 -1.07 -48.75
N ASN A 231 20.21 -2.27 -48.84
CA ASN A 231 21.59 -2.74 -48.57
C ASN A 231 22.53 -2.18 -47.46
N ASN A 232 23.23 -3.16 -46.85
CA ASN A 232 24.67 -3.26 -46.48
C ASN A 232 25.28 -2.58 -45.23
N ASN A 233 25.98 -3.38 -44.39
CA ASN A 233 27.47 -3.39 -44.40
C ASN A 233 28.14 -4.49 -43.55
N ASN A 234 29.37 -4.82 -43.98
CA ASN A 234 30.23 -5.94 -43.59
C ASN A 234 31.57 -5.39 -43.04
N HIS A 235 32.25 -6.05 -42.09
CA HIS A 235 33.70 -5.82 -41.87
C HIS A 235 34.45 -7.04 -41.29
N HIS A 236 35.56 -7.39 -41.96
CA HIS A 236 36.56 -8.41 -41.62
C HIS A 236 37.54 -7.92 -40.53
N GLN A 237 38.30 -8.83 -39.89
CA GLN A 237 39.75 -8.66 -39.60
C GLN A 237 40.49 -9.99 -39.32
N HIS A 238 41.78 -9.99 -39.68
CA HIS A 238 42.80 -11.04 -39.69
C HIS A 238 43.57 -11.22 -38.36
N SER A 239 44.18 -12.40 -38.15
CA SER A 239 45.51 -12.67 -37.52
C SER A 239 45.63 -14.20 -37.31
N GLY A 240 46.76 -14.92 -37.40
CA GLY A 240 48.19 -14.63 -37.26
C GLY A 240 48.77 -15.76 -36.38
N GLN A 241 49.55 -16.68 -36.96
CA GLN A 241 50.19 -17.78 -36.24
C GLN A 241 51.29 -17.24 -35.30
N LEU A 242 51.15 -17.47 -33.99
CA LEU A 242 52.22 -17.37 -32.98
C LEU A 242 52.11 -18.59 -32.06
N SER A 243 53.06 -19.52 -32.20
CA SER A 243 53.30 -20.60 -31.24
C SER A 243 54.02 -20.02 -30.02
N GLY A 244 53.46 -20.18 -28.82
CA GLY A 244 54.14 -19.73 -27.59
C GLY A 244 53.26 -19.21 -26.45
N TYR A 245 52.06 -19.77 -26.24
CA TYR A 245 51.38 -19.77 -24.95
C TYR A 245 50.39 -20.93 -24.94
N HIS A 246 50.70 -22.02 -24.25
CA HIS A 246 49.72 -23.06 -24.00
C HIS A 246 48.98 -22.66 -22.73
N PRO A 247 47.70 -22.23 -22.81
CA PRO A 247 46.95 -21.88 -21.61
C PRO A 247 46.93 -23.09 -20.67
N PRO A 248 47.06 -22.89 -19.34
CA PRO A 248 47.04 -23.98 -18.38
C PRO A 248 45.79 -24.85 -18.60
N PRO A 249 45.90 -26.19 -18.51
CA PRO A 249 44.82 -27.11 -18.86
C PRO A 249 43.53 -26.84 -18.06
N SER A 250 43.65 -26.28 -16.85
CA SER A 250 42.53 -25.83 -16.03
C SER A 250 41.70 -24.72 -16.69
N LEU A 251 42.33 -23.76 -17.37
CA LEU A 251 41.63 -22.72 -18.12
C LEU A 251 40.94 -23.30 -19.36
N ALA A 252 41.56 -24.26 -20.05
CA ALA A 252 40.92 -24.94 -21.17
C ALA A 252 39.68 -25.73 -20.71
N ILE A 253 39.76 -26.42 -19.57
CA ILE A 253 38.63 -27.13 -18.95
C ILE A 253 37.53 -26.14 -18.52
N SER A 254 37.90 -25.04 -17.86
CA SER A 254 36.97 -23.99 -17.45
C SER A 254 36.30 -23.34 -18.66
N ASN A 255 37.04 -23.06 -19.72
CA ASN A 255 36.51 -22.45 -20.95
C ASN A 255 35.59 -23.43 -21.68
N LEU A 256 35.93 -24.71 -21.77
CA LEU A 256 35.04 -25.75 -22.28
C LEU A 256 33.74 -25.84 -21.46
N SER A 257 33.84 -25.77 -20.13
CA SER A 257 32.67 -25.78 -19.24
C SER A 257 31.80 -24.53 -19.41
N ALA A 258 32.42 -23.36 -19.58
CA ALA A 258 31.75 -22.09 -19.88
C ALA A 258 31.07 -22.14 -21.25
N GLN A 259 31.74 -22.67 -22.27
CA GLN A 259 31.17 -22.87 -23.60
C GLN A 259 30.00 -23.87 -23.58
N ARG A 260 30.08 -24.95 -22.82
CA ARG A 260 28.97 -25.89 -22.62
C ARG A 260 27.78 -25.22 -21.94
N ARG A 261 28.04 -24.39 -20.92
CA ARG A 261 27.02 -23.61 -20.22
C ARG A 261 26.39 -22.53 -21.11
N ILE A 262 27.20 -21.83 -21.91
CA ILE A 262 26.72 -20.87 -22.89
C ILE A 262 25.86 -21.60 -23.92
N LYS A 263 26.32 -22.72 -24.50
CA LYS A 263 25.52 -23.53 -25.43
C LYS A 263 24.21 -24.00 -24.81
N SER A 264 24.20 -24.44 -23.55
CA SER A 264 22.97 -24.87 -22.87
C SER A 264 22.02 -23.71 -22.56
N LEU A 265 22.54 -22.53 -22.23
CA LEU A 265 21.73 -21.32 -22.05
C LEU A 265 21.21 -20.79 -23.39
N THR A 266 22.04 -20.77 -24.43
CA THR A 266 21.66 -20.37 -25.79
C THR A 266 20.60 -21.30 -26.37
N ALA A 267 20.67 -22.61 -26.08
CA ALA A 267 19.62 -23.57 -26.44
C ALA A 267 18.28 -23.31 -25.73
N LYS A 268 18.30 -22.66 -24.55
CA LYS A 268 17.08 -22.25 -23.81
C LYS A 268 16.51 -20.91 -24.25
N ILE A 269 17.30 -20.05 -24.92
CA ILE A 269 16.81 -18.78 -25.47
C ILE A 269 15.60 -18.95 -26.40
N PRO A 270 15.57 -19.88 -27.38
CA PRO A 270 14.40 -20.08 -28.22
C PRO A 270 13.18 -20.55 -27.41
N GLU A 271 13.35 -21.44 -26.43
CA GLU A 271 12.23 -21.87 -25.56
C GLU A 271 11.67 -20.70 -24.73
N LEU A 272 12.53 -19.84 -24.19
CA LEU A 272 12.12 -18.62 -23.49
C LEU A 272 11.46 -17.61 -24.43
N ARG A 273 11.94 -17.51 -25.67
CA ARG A 273 11.35 -16.67 -26.72
C ARG A 273 9.99 -17.20 -27.15
N ASP A 274 9.81 -18.52 -27.23
CA ASP A 274 8.54 -19.18 -27.54
C ASP A 274 7.55 -19.05 -26.38
N ARG A 275 8.03 -19.07 -25.13
CA ARG A 275 7.20 -18.75 -23.96
C ARG A 275 6.80 -17.27 -23.94
N LEU A 276 7.72 -16.37 -24.28
CA LEU A 276 7.43 -14.93 -24.41
C LEU A 276 6.47 -14.66 -25.56
N SER A 277 6.61 -15.33 -26.70
CA SER A 277 5.67 -15.21 -27.81
C SER A 277 4.32 -15.82 -27.44
N ALA A 278 4.25 -16.95 -26.74
CA ALA A 278 3.00 -17.52 -26.25
C ALA A 278 2.31 -16.63 -25.21
N LEU A 279 3.07 -15.98 -24.31
CA LEU A 279 2.54 -14.99 -23.38
C LEU A 279 2.10 -13.72 -24.08
N SER A 280 2.88 -13.24 -25.05
CA SER A 280 2.53 -12.09 -25.89
C SER A 280 1.32 -12.38 -26.77
N VAL A 281 1.15 -13.61 -27.26
CA VAL A 281 -0.01 -14.05 -28.04
C VAL A 281 -1.22 -14.16 -27.12
N LYS A 282 -1.10 -14.64 -25.88
CA LYS A 282 -2.18 -14.59 -24.88
C LYS A 282 -2.57 -13.15 -24.54
N GLN A 283 -1.59 -12.26 -24.43
CA GLN A 283 -1.79 -10.84 -24.19
C GLN A 283 -2.39 -10.13 -25.42
N GLN A 284 -1.99 -10.52 -26.64
CA GLN A 284 -2.59 -10.06 -27.89
C GLN A 284 -3.96 -10.66 -28.11
N GLN A 285 -4.28 -11.87 -27.65
CA GLN A 285 -5.64 -12.41 -27.67
C GLN A 285 -6.55 -11.64 -26.70
N GLN A 286 -6.01 -11.18 -25.57
CA GLN A 286 -6.69 -10.23 -24.68
C GLN A 286 -6.82 -8.81 -25.27
N GLN A 287 -5.93 -8.40 -26.20
CA GLN A 287 -5.99 -7.07 -26.84
C GLN A 287 -6.69 -7.04 -28.22
N GLN A 288 -6.68 -8.13 -28.99
CA GLN A 288 -7.30 -8.24 -30.32
C GLN A 288 -8.72 -8.82 -30.29
N GLY A 289 -9.22 -9.23 -29.12
CA GLY A 289 -10.67 -9.26 -28.86
C GLY A 289 -11.31 -7.87 -28.80
N SER A 290 -10.52 -6.79 -28.88
CA SER A 290 -10.95 -5.41 -28.63
C SER A 290 -10.82 -4.47 -29.84
N ALA A 291 -10.82 -5.01 -31.07
CA ALA A 291 -10.79 -4.20 -32.30
C ALA A 291 -12.07 -4.27 -33.16
N ALA A 292 -13.07 -5.06 -32.76
CA ALA A 292 -14.39 -5.08 -33.40
C ALA A 292 -15.49 -5.26 -32.35
N GLY A 293 -15.99 -4.16 -31.78
CA GLY A 293 -17.35 -4.07 -31.22
C GLY A 293 -17.84 -5.16 -30.25
N GLY A 294 -16.98 -5.70 -29.39
CA GLY A 294 -17.41 -6.56 -28.28
C GLY A 294 -17.49 -5.72 -27.01
N SER A 295 -18.67 -5.19 -26.69
CA SER A 295 -19.02 -4.87 -25.30
C SER A 295 -18.53 -6.02 -24.41
N VAL A 296 -17.90 -5.72 -23.27
CA VAL A 296 -17.82 -6.71 -22.19
C VAL A 296 -19.23 -7.30 -22.08
N SER A 297 -19.39 -8.55 -22.49
CA SER A 297 -20.73 -9.12 -22.62
C SER A 297 -21.30 -9.13 -21.22
N VAL A 298 -22.56 -8.72 -21.07
CA VAL A 298 -23.26 -8.83 -19.78
C VAL A 298 -23.15 -10.25 -19.24
N GLU A 299 -23.06 -11.25 -20.13
CA GLU A 299 -22.85 -12.64 -19.78
C GLU A 299 -21.47 -12.90 -19.16
N GLN A 300 -20.41 -12.25 -19.66
CA GLN A 300 -19.07 -12.39 -19.08
C GLN A 300 -18.99 -11.75 -17.68
N VAL A 301 -19.62 -10.59 -17.49
CA VAL A 301 -19.71 -9.96 -16.15
C VAL A 301 -20.49 -10.84 -15.19
N ARG A 302 -21.56 -11.48 -15.69
CA ARG A 302 -22.39 -12.38 -14.89
C ARG A 302 -21.64 -13.65 -14.47
N GLU A 303 -20.87 -14.25 -15.38
CA GLU A 303 -20.00 -15.39 -15.06
C GLU A 303 -18.94 -15.01 -14.02
N GLU A 304 -18.30 -13.84 -14.19
CA GLU A 304 -17.32 -13.31 -13.23
C GLU A 304 -17.96 -12.98 -11.87
N GLU A 305 -19.19 -12.45 -11.85
CA GLU A 305 -19.98 -12.21 -10.64
C GLU A 305 -20.32 -13.51 -9.92
N GLU A 306 -20.73 -14.57 -10.64
CA GLU A 306 -21.03 -15.87 -10.05
C GLU A 306 -19.78 -16.50 -9.41
N ILE A 307 -18.63 -16.42 -10.08
CA ILE A 307 -17.34 -16.87 -9.54
C ILE A 307 -16.99 -16.06 -8.28
N TYR A 308 -17.18 -14.74 -8.34
CA TYR A 308 -16.90 -13.86 -7.22
C TYR A 308 -17.79 -14.17 -6.01
N LEU A 309 -19.09 -14.38 -6.22
CA LEU A 309 -20.04 -14.78 -5.16
C LEU A 309 -19.65 -16.12 -4.54
N GLY A 310 -19.24 -17.09 -5.36
CA GLY A 310 -18.68 -18.35 -4.86
C GLY A 310 -17.45 -18.16 -3.99
N LEU A 311 -16.54 -17.26 -4.37
CA LEU A 311 -15.37 -16.91 -3.54
C LEU A 311 -15.77 -16.23 -2.23
N VAL A 312 -16.76 -15.34 -2.25
CA VAL A 312 -17.27 -14.67 -1.04
C VAL A 312 -17.90 -15.67 -0.08
N GLU A 313 -18.63 -16.66 -0.60
CA GLU A 313 -19.20 -17.73 0.23
C GLU A 313 -18.10 -18.61 0.85
N GLN A 314 -17.11 -19.02 0.06
CA GLN A 314 -15.95 -19.76 0.57
C GLN A 314 -15.19 -18.96 1.62
N LYS A 315 -14.99 -17.66 1.40
CA LYS A 315 -14.39 -16.77 2.39
C LYS A 315 -15.23 -16.74 3.66
N ARG A 316 -16.55 -16.60 3.56
CA ARG A 316 -17.46 -16.60 4.73
C ARG A 316 -17.38 -17.93 5.49
N GLU A 317 -17.27 -19.05 4.78
CA GLU A 317 -17.10 -20.35 5.40
C GLU A 317 -15.76 -20.46 6.13
N LEU A 318 -14.66 -20.04 5.50
CA LEU A 318 -13.34 -20.02 6.11
C LEU A 318 -13.28 -19.07 7.30
N ASP A 319 -13.87 -17.89 7.19
CA ASP A 319 -13.98 -16.93 8.27
C ASP A 319 -14.84 -17.49 9.42
N GLY A 320 -15.91 -18.24 9.12
CA GLY A 320 -16.71 -18.95 10.13
C GLY A 320 -15.91 -20.05 10.83
N ARG A 321 -15.09 -20.80 10.08
CA ARG A 321 -14.16 -21.78 10.66
C ARG A 321 -13.11 -21.10 11.52
N LEU A 322 -12.53 -19.99 11.06
CA LEU A 322 -11.54 -19.20 11.81
C LEU A 322 -12.16 -18.55 13.05
N ALA A 323 -13.42 -18.11 13.00
CA ALA A 323 -14.13 -17.57 14.14
C ALA A 323 -14.32 -18.61 15.26
N ALA A 324 -14.50 -19.90 14.92
CA ALA A 324 -14.52 -20.97 15.91
C ALA A 324 -13.15 -21.18 16.60
N PHE A 325 -12.06 -20.73 15.96
CA PHE A 325 -10.72 -20.69 16.52
C PHE A 325 -10.33 -19.30 17.06
N ALA A 326 -11.21 -18.30 16.99
CA ALA A 326 -10.94 -16.96 17.49
C ALA A 326 -10.90 -16.98 19.02
N GLY A 327 -9.71 -16.71 19.58
CA GLY A 327 -9.45 -16.80 21.01
C GLY A 327 -8.52 -17.93 21.40
N LEU A 328 -8.22 -18.88 20.50
CA LEU A 328 -7.10 -19.80 20.71
C LEU A 328 -5.79 -19.06 20.43
N PRO A 329 -4.78 -19.17 21.31
CA PRO A 329 -3.43 -18.74 21.01
C PRO A 329 -2.96 -19.35 19.68
N HIS A 330 -2.30 -18.54 18.85
CA HIS A 330 -1.64 -18.96 17.60
C HIS A 330 -0.66 -20.13 17.83
N ASP A 331 -0.14 -20.24 19.05
CA ASP A 331 0.75 -21.30 19.50
C ASP A 331 -0.02 -22.49 20.09
N LEU A 332 0.10 -23.65 19.43
CA LEU A 332 -0.52 -24.92 19.84
C LEU A 332 -0.15 -25.32 21.28
N ASP A 333 1.04 -24.97 21.74
CA ASP A 333 1.52 -25.31 23.09
C ASP A 333 0.91 -24.40 24.17
N ALA A 334 0.63 -23.13 23.84
CA ALA A 334 -0.07 -22.22 24.75
C ALA A 334 -1.54 -22.63 24.93
N ALA A 335 -2.23 -23.00 23.84
CA ALA A 335 -3.60 -23.53 23.89
C ALA A 335 -3.69 -24.85 24.68
N ARG A 336 -2.68 -25.72 24.57
CA ARG A 336 -2.57 -26.94 25.40
C ARG A 336 -2.36 -26.62 26.88
N GLY A 337 -1.57 -25.60 27.19
CA GLY A 337 -1.36 -25.13 28.55
C GLY A 337 -2.66 -24.67 29.22
N GLU A 338 -3.45 -23.85 28.54
CA GLU A 338 -4.76 -23.39 29.05
C GLU A 338 -5.75 -24.54 29.22
N LEU A 339 -5.81 -25.47 28.27
CA LEU A 339 -6.69 -26.63 28.34
C LEU A 339 -6.31 -27.56 29.52
N GLU A 340 -5.02 -27.77 29.77
CA GLU A 340 -4.56 -28.54 30.93
C GLU A 340 -4.86 -27.80 32.24
N GLY A 341 -4.77 -26.47 32.26
CA GLY A 341 -5.21 -25.63 33.38
C GLY A 341 -6.68 -25.84 33.71
N LEU A 342 -7.56 -25.71 32.72
CA LEU A 342 -9.01 -25.93 32.89
C LEU A 342 -9.35 -27.37 33.31
N ARG A 343 -8.61 -28.37 32.81
CA ARG A 343 -8.77 -29.77 33.24
C ARG A 343 -8.37 -29.99 34.70
N GLN A 344 -7.36 -29.26 35.19
CA GLN A 344 -6.98 -29.33 36.60
C GLN A 344 -8.04 -28.67 37.48
N GLU A 345 -8.63 -27.56 37.05
CA GLU A 345 -9.74 -26.91 37.77
C GLU A 345 -10.98 -27.82 37.83
N LEU A 346 -11.34 -28.47 36.72
CA LEU A 346 -12.45 -29.43 36.69
C LEU A 346 -12.20 -30.59 37.66
N ARG A 347 -11.00 -31.18 37.66
CA ARG A 347 -10.64 -32.25 38.60
C ARG A 347 -10.69 -31.80 40.07
N LYS A 348 -10.31 -30.56 40.37
CA LYS A 348 -10.44 -30.00 41.72
C LYS A 348 -11.91 -29.88 42.12
N ALA A 349 -12.76 -29.35 41.23
CA ALA A 349 -14.19 -29.23 41.49
C ALA A 349 -14.86 -30.60 41.66
N GLU A 350 -14.44 -31.62 40.90
CA GLU A 350 -14.91 -33.00 41.08
C GLU A 350 -14.47 -33.59 42.42
N ALA A 351 -13.21 -33.39 42.82
CA ALA A 351 -12.73 -33.84 44.12
C ALA A 351 -13.46 -33.13 45.28
N GLU A 352 -13.71 -31.82 45.18
CA GLU A 352 -14.52 -31.08 46.15
C GLU A 352 -15.94 -31.63 46.20
N ARG A 353 -16.57 -31.89 45.05
CA ARG A 353 -17.89 -32.51 45.00
C ARG A 353 -17.89 -33.88 45.68
N ASP A 354 -16.91 -34.71 45.39
CA ASP A 354 -16.86 -36.08 45.91
C ASP A 354 -16.60 -36.09 47.43
N THR A 355 -15.75 -35.19 47.94
CA THR A 355 -15.57 -35.02 49.41
C THR A 355 -16.82 -34.52 50.11
N VAL A 356 -17.56 -33.58 49.51
CA VAL A 356 -18.85 -33.12 50.04
C VAL A 356 -19.88 -34.26 50.00
N PHE A 357 -19.88 -35.06 48.94
CA PHE A 357 -20.77 -36.20 48.79
C PHE A 357 -20.48 -37.30 49.81
N GLU A 358 -19.21 -37.69 49.99
CA GLU A 358 -18.79 -38.64 51.04
C GLU A 358 -19.21 -38.15 52.43
N GLY A 359 -19.00 -36.87 52.74
CA GLY A 359 -19.44 -36.27 53.99
C GLY A 359 -20.96 -36.28 54.21
N LEU A 360 -21.76 -36.21 53.14
CA LEU A 360 -23.21 -36.39 53.20
C LEU A 360 -23.59 -37.86 53.41
N VAL A 361 -22.96 -38.78 52.67
CA VAL A 361 -23.23 -40.22 52.75
C VAL A 361 -22.87 -40.78 54.13
N GLU A 362 -21.77 -40.35 54.74
CA GLU A 362 -21.37 -40.77 56.10
C GLU A 362 -22.34 -40.29 57.19
N ARG A 363 -22.97 -39.13 56.98
CA ARG A 363 -23.98 -38.58 57.89
C ARG A 363 -25.30 -39.34 57.83
N GLU A 364 -25.70 -39.75 56.64
CA GLU A 364 -26.96 -40.48 56.39
C GLU A 364 -26.82 -42.00 56.56
N SER A 365 -25.59 -42.52 56.66
CA SER A 365 -25.35 -43.95 56.88
C SER A 365 -25.68 -44.38 58.32
N PRO A 366 -26.64 -45.29 58.54
CA PRO A 366 -27.05 -45.70 59.89
C PRO A 366 -25.89 -46.38 60.63
N LYS A 367 -25.46 -45.81 61.76
CA LYS A 367 -24.43 -46.40 62.62
C LYS A 367 -24.90 -47.77 63.13
N LYS A 368 -24.30 -48.86 62.62
CA LYS A 368 -24.51 -50.23 63.12
C LYS A 368 -24.11 -50.29 64.61
N ARG A 369 -25.10 -50.35 65.51
CA ARG A 369 -24.90 -50.60 66.94
C ARG A 369 -24.17 -51.94 67.09
N VAL A 370 -22.89 -51.90 67.47
CA VAL A 370 -22.14 -53.08 67.89
C VAL A 370 -22.70 -53.51 69.24
N GLY A 371 -23.40 -54.65 69.26
CA GLY A 371 -23.89 -55.26 70.49
C GLY A 371 -22.73 -55.74 71.35
N ARG A 372 -22.71 -55.34 72.63
CA ARG A 372 -21.99 -56.05 73.69
C ARG A 372 -22.67 -57.40 73.88
N GLY A 373 -21.93 -58.48 73.67
CA GLY A 373 -22.16 -59.78 74.30
C GLY A 373 -21.41 -59.85 75.62
#